data_AF-A0A382Q3I7-F1
#
_entry.id   AF-A0A382Q3I7-F1
#
_cell.length_a   1.000
_cell.length_b   1.000
_cell.length_c   1.000
_cell.angle_alpha   90.00
_cell.angle_beta   90.00
_cell.angle_gamma   90.00
#
_symmetry.space_group_name_H-M   'P 1'
#
loop_
_entity.id
_entity.type
_entity.pdbx_description
1 polymer ?
#
loop_
_entity_poly.entity_id
_entity_poly.type
_entity_poly.pdbx_seq_one_letter_code
_entity_poly.pdbx_strand_id
1 'polypeptide(L)'
;MPNEEAPNRAIMGEESLMDEVTGFLRLANTHRTNDPCASMLHCRRALEAIVHHLWIEEYGENPPREMHLAEKMVELERCRRYFSVNRITSSWIHWSPKSSHDRCEIGKCIEHLNLIMKEVVGRVPSIDSSEYTMLDALDRLLSDSGRTVLANGGE
;
A
#
# COMPACT_ATOMS: atom_id res chain seq x y z
N MET A 1 10.60 -2.12 -44.94
CA MET A 1 10.99 -2.60 -43.60
C MET A 1 9.74 -2.54 -42.74
N PRO A 2 9.25 -3.66 -42.19
CA PRO A 2 8.12 -3.60 -41.28
C PRO A 2 8.61 -3.03 -39.95
N ASN A 3 7.91 -2.01 -39.49
CA ASN A 3 8.13 -1.33 -38.22
C ASN A 3 7.76 -2.32 -37.11
N GLU A 4 8.71 -2.70 -36.25
CA GLU A 4 8.43 -3.51 -35.07
C GLU A 4 7.66 -2.62 -34.08
N GLU A 5 6.33 -2.77 -34.05
CA GLU A 5 5.50 -2.26 -32.97
C GLU A 5 5.99 -2.88 -31.66
N ALA A 6 6.61 -2.05 -30.82
CA ALA A 6 6.91 -2.42 -29.45
C ALA A 6 5.63 -2.91 -28.76
N PRO A 7 5.69 -3.98 -27.96
CA PRO A 7 4.50 -4.56 -27.37
C PRO A 7 3.84 -3.52 -26.47
N ASN A 8 2.61 -3.16 -26.84
CA ASN A 8 1.69 -2.34 -26.09
C ASN A 8 1.48 -3.03 -24.73
N ARG A 9 2.31 -2.70 -23.73
CA ARG A 9 2.10 -3.16 -22.35
C ARG A 9 0.80 -2.51 -21.91
N ALA A 10 -0.24 -3.35 -21.83
CA ALA A 10 -1.58 -2.97 -21.45
C ALA A 10 -1.57 -1.98 -20.28
N ILE A 11 -2.35 -0.91 -20.42
CA ILE A 11 -2.72 -0.02 -19.32
C ILE A 11 -3.10 -0.94 -18.15
N MET A 12 -2.36 -0.83 -17.05
CA MET A 12 -2.64 -1.62 -15.86
C MET A 12 -4.04 -1.23 -15.38
N GLY A 13 -5.02 -2.09 -15.63
CA GLY A 13 -6.40 -1.85 -15.24
C GLY A 13 -6.49 -1.69 -13.73
N GLU A 14 -7.46 -0.91 -13.25
CA GLU A 14 -7.65 -0.64 -11.82
C GLU A 14 -7.65 -1.92 -10.97
N GLU A 15 -8.19 -3.03 -11.47
CA GLU A 15 -8.17 -4.32 -10.75
C GLU A 15 -6.75 -4.90 -10.60
N SER A 16 -5.93 -4.80 -11.64
CA SER A 16 -4.54 -5.23 -11.57
C SER A 16 -3.73 -4.37 -10.58
N LEU A 17 -3.98 -3.06 -10.54
CA LEU A 17 -3.38 -2.18 -9.52
C LEU A 17 -3.86 -2.58 -8.11
N MET A 18 -5.16 -2.82 -7.96
CA MET A 18 -5.78 -3.20 -6.69
C MET A 18 -5.15 -4.46 -6.10
N ASP A 19 -4.98 -5.50 -6.93
CA ASP A 19 -4.38 -6.78 -6.52
C ASP A 19 -2.91 -6.61 -6.14
N GLU A 20 -2.15 -5.88 -6.96
CA GLU A 20 -0.72 -5.64 -6.73
C GLU A 20 -0.48 -4.87 -5.42
N VAL A 21 -1.20 -3.76 -5.23
CA VAL A 21 -1.10 -2.95 -4.01
C VAL A 21 -1.57 -3.75 -2.78
N THR A 22 -2.66 -4.50 -2.90
CA THR A 22 -3.13 -5.37 -1.81
C THR A 22 -2.08 -6.40 -1.42
N GLY A 23 -1.43 -7.03 -2.41
CA GLY A 23 -0.33 -7.97 -2.18
C GLY A 23 0.83 -7.34 -1.41
N PHE A 24 1.28 -6.15 -1.81
CA PHE A 24 2.34 -5.45 -1.11
C PHE A 24 1.94 -5.06 0.32
N LEU A 25 0.72 -4.57 0.55
CA LEU A 25 0.30 -4.15 1.88
C LEU A 25 0.10 -5.34 2.84
N ARG A 26 -0.32 -6.52 2.33
CA ARG A 26 -0.33 -7.77 3.11
C ARG A 26 1.07 -8.18 3.56
N LEU A 27 2.05 -8.11 2.66
CA LEU A 27 3.45 -8.38 2.99
C LEU A 27 3.99 -7.36 3.99
N ALA A 28 3.71 -6.07 3.80
CA ALA A 28 4.08 -5.04 4.77
C ALA A 28 3.54 -5.37 6.17
N ASN A 29 2.24 -5.68 6.28
CA ASN A 29 1.63 -6.00 7.56
C ASN A 29 2.23 -7.27 8.21
N THR A 30 2.55 -8.28 7.40
CA THR A 30 3.20 -9.53 7.86
C THR A 30 4.59 -9.27 8.46
N HIS A 31 5.37 -8.39 7.83
CA HIS A 31 6.74 -8.08 8.25
C HIS A 31 6.82 -7.00 9.34
N ARG A 32 5.75 -6.22 9.56
CA ARG A 32 5.70 -5.05 10.45
C ARG A 32 6.39 -5.23 11.81
N THR A 33 6.20 -6.38 12.46
CA THR A 33 6.72 -6.62 13.82
C THR A 33 8.16 -7.14 13.81
N ASN A 34 8.48 -8.06 12.89
CA ASN A 34 9.71 -8.85 12.94
C ASN A 34 10.79 -8.31 11.99
N ASP A 35 10.40 -7.61 10.93
CA ASP A 35 11.29 -6.99 9.97
C ASP A 35 10.70 -5.65 9.47
N PRO A 36 10.86 -4.56 10.26
CA PRO A 36 10.40 -3.22 9.89
C PRO A 36 10.97 -2.73 8.55
N CYS A 37 12.17 -3.16 8.19
CA CYS A 37 12.82 -2.76 6.94
C CYS A 37 12.16 -3.40 5.73
N ALA A 38 11.90 -4.71 5.78
CA ALA A 38 11.12 -5.39 4.75
C ALA A 38 9.71 -4.81 4.66
N SER A 39 9.08 -4.52 5.80
CA SER A 39 7.76 -3.89 5.82
C SER A 39 7.73 -2.56 5.06
N MET A 40 8.67 -1.66 5.33
CA MET A 40 8.76 -0.37 4.64
C MET A 40 9.12 -0.52 3.16
N LEU A 41 9.94 -1.50 2.79
CA LEU A 41 10.21 -1.81 1.38
C LEU A 41 8.91 -2.18 0.64
N HIS A 42 8.04 -2.97 1.25
CA HIS A 42 6.74 -3.33 0.67
C HIS A 42 5.80 -2.12 0.57
N CYS A 43 5.74 -1.25 1.59
CA CYS A 43 5.02 0.02 1.49
C CYS A 43 5.53 0.90 0.34
N ARG A 44 6.85 0.98 0.16
CA ARG A 44 7.46 1.74 -0.95
C ARG A 44 7.09 1.16 -2.32
N ARG A 45 7.05 -0.16 -2.45
CA ARG A 45 6.64 -0.84 -3.70
C ARG A 45 5.17 -0.60 -4.02
N ALA A 46 4.29 -0.63 -3.01
CA ALA A 46 2.90 -0.24 -3.17
C ALA A 46 2.78 1.21 -3.68
N LEU A 47 3.52 2.15 -3.09
CA LEU A 47 3.54 3.53 -3.56
C LEU A 47 4.04 3.63 -5.01
N GLU A 48 5.10 2.90 -5.36
CA GLU A 48 5.63 2.91 -6.72
C GLU A 48 4.60 2.39 -7.74
N ALA A 49 3.87 1.32 -7.43
CA ALA A 49 2.79 0.82 -8.30
C ALA A 49 1.69 1.87 -8.53
N ILE A 50 1.26 2.54 -7.46
CA ILE A 50 0.29 3.65 -7.54
C ILE A 50 0.82 4.76 -8.44
N VAL A 51 2.06 5.21 -8.22
CA VAL A 51 2.68 6.29 -9.01
C VAL A 51 2.81 5.91 -10.49
N HIS A 52 3.18 4.67 -10.79
CA HIS A 52 3.24 4.20 -12.19
C HIS A 52 1.86 4.20 -12.84
N HIS A 53 0.82 3.77 -12.14
CA HIS A 53 -0.55 3.85 -12.65
C HIS A 53 -0.96 5.29 -12.93
N LEU A 54 -0.77 6.20 -11.97
CA LEU A 54 -1.09 7.62 -12.13
C LEU A 54 -0.32 8.26 -13.31
N TRP A 55 0.94 7.86 -13.51
CA TRP A 55 1.74 8.31 -14.65
C TRP A 55 1.16 7.84 -15.98
N ILE A 56 0.77 6.58 -16.08
CA ILE A 56 0.16 6.03 -17.29
C ILE A 56 -1.18 6.71 -17.56
N GLU A 57 -1.99 6.95 -16.52
CA GLU A 57 -3.26 7.68 -16.68
C GLU A 57 -3.07 9.12 -17.18
N GLU A 58 -2.05 9.82 -16.69
CA GLU A 58 -1.79 11.23 -17.03
C GLU A 58 -1.09 11.39 -18.39
N TYR A 59 -0.07 10.58 -18.67
CA TYR A 59 0.81 10.74 -19.83
C TYR A 59 0.59 9.70 -20.93
N GLY A 60 -0.18 8.65 -20.68
CA GLY A 60 -0.43 7.57 -21.65
C GLY A 60 0.77 6.64 -21.89
N GLU A 61 1.82 6.76 -21.09
CA GLU A 61 3.07 5.98 -21.23
C GLU A 61 3.62 5.54 -19.88
N ASN A 62 4.62 4.66 -19.89
CA ASN A 62 5.27 4.22 -18.65
C ASN A 62 6.25 5.30 -18.16
N PRO A 63 6.41 5.48 -16.83
CA PRO A 63 7.39 6.42 -16.31
C PRO A 63 8.82 6.00 -16.68
N PRO A 64 9.75 6.96 -16.90
CA PRO A 64 11.14 6.65 -17.19
C PRO A 64 11.76 5.75 -16.11
N ARG A 65 12.48 4.72 -16.53
CA ARG A 65 13.08 3.74 -15.61
C ARG A 65 14.15 4.34 -14.71
N GLU A 66 14.90 5.30 -15.23
CA GLU A 66 16.00 5.96 -14.52
C GLU A 66 15.51 7.02 -13.54
N MET A 67 14.27 7.50 -13.71
CA MET A 67 13.69 8.52 -12.84
C MET A 67 13.37 7.91 -11.48
N HIS A 68 13.80 8.59 -10.41
CA HIS A 68 13.54 8.13 -9.05
C HIS A 68 12.10 8.42 -8.63
N LEU A 69 11.57 7.67 -7.67
CA LEU A 69 10.18 7.82 -7.19
C LEU A 69 9.83 9.25 -6.75
N ALA A 70 10.78 9.95 -6.10
CA ALA A 70 10.60 11.34 -5.70
C ALA A 70 10.43 12.28 -6.89
N GLU A 71 11.23 12.11 -7.94
CA GLU A 71 11.14 12.91 -9.17
C GLU A 71 9.83 12.65 -9.89
N LYS A 72 9.38 11.38 -9.96
CA LYS A 72 8.09 11.02 -10.55
C LYS A 72 6.93 11.75 -9.87
N MET A 73 6.96 11.78 -8.53
CA MET A 73 5.95 12.45 -7.72
C MET A 73 5.93 13.96 -7.91
N VAL A 74 7.09 14.59 -8.06
CA VAL A 74 7.19 16.03 -8.35
C VAL A 74 6.58 16.38 -9.71
N GLU A 75 6.79 15.54 -10.72
CA GLU A 75 6.16 15.75 -12.04
C GLU A 75 4.64 15.60 -11.97
N LEU A 76 4.14 14.54 -11.31
CA LEU A 76 2.70 14.33 -11.11
C LEU A 76 2.04 15.45 -10.29
N GLU A 77 2.75 16.06 -9.34
CA GLU A 77 2.25 17.19 -8.55
C GLU A 77 1.95 18.42 -9.41
N ARG A 78 2.68 18.63 -10.52
CA ARG A 78 2.43 19.75 -11.45
C ARG A 78 1.05 19.67 -12.10
N CYS A 79 0.50 18.46 -12.22
CA CYS A 79 -0.85 18.23 -12.73
C CYS A 79 -1.95 18.54 -11.70
N ARG A 80 -1.60 19.01 -10.48
CA ARG A 80 -2.46 19.42 -9.35
C ARG A 80 -3.37 18.35 -8.75
N ARG A 81 -3.71 17.31 -9.51
CA ARG A 81 -4.59 16.21 -9.10
C ARG A 81 -3.96 15.31 -8.03
N TYR A 82 -2.64 15.27 -7.94
CA TYR A 82 -1.90 14.35 -7.06
C TYR A 82 -1.09 15.06 -5.95
N PHE A 83 -1.40 16.34 -5.70
CA PHE A 83 -0.76 17.13 -4.65
C PHE A 83 -0.94 16.53 -3.24
N SER A 84 -2.13 15.95 -2.98
CA SER A 84 -2.47 15.23 -1.75
C SER A 84 -1.52 14.04 -1.51
N VAL A 85 -1.26 13.25 -2.57
CA VAL A 85 -0.42 12.05 -2.52
C VAL A 85 1.03 12.40 -2.14
N ASN A 86 1.61 13.44 -2.74
CA ASN A 86 3.00 13.83 -2.45
C ASN A 86 3.16 14.34 -1.01
N ARG A 87 2.22 15.17 -0.55
CA ARG A 87 2.23 15.70 0.82
C ARG A 87 2.16 14.58 1.86
N ILE A 88 1.32 13.58 1.63
CA ILE A 88 1.13 12.46 2.55
C ILE A 88 2.35 11.54 2.54
N THR A 89 2.96 11.29 1.37
CA THR A 89 3.98 10.24 1.20
C THR A 89 5.43 10.71 1.28
N SER A 90 5.68 12.02 1.31
CA SER A 90 7.03 12.61 1.27
C SER A 90 8.03 12.01 2.27
N SER A 91 7.60 11.74 3.51
CA SER A 91 8.47 11.11 4.53
C SER A 91 8.88 9.68 4.19
N TRP A 92 8.07 8.94 3.43
CA TRP A 92 8.32 7.52 3.12
C TRP A 92 8.98 7.31 1.76
N ILE A 93 8.84 8.26 0.83
CA ILE A 93 9.56 8.26 -0.45
C ILE A 93 11.08 8.27 -0.21
N HIS A 94 11.53 8.98 0.82
CA HIS A 94 12.94 9.07 1.21
C HIS A 94 13.38 8.01 2.23
N TRP A 95 12.55 7.01 2.51
CA TRP A 95 12.90 5.94 3.44
C TRP A 95 14.21 5.25 3.04
N SER A 96 15.03 4.92 4.04
CA SER A 96 16.26 4.14 3.86
C SER A 96 16.36 3.00 4.88
N PRO A 97 16.99 1.85 4.53
CA PRO A 97 17.13 0.73 5.46
C PRO A 97 17.91 1.05 6.74
N LYS A 98 18.67 2.16 6.75
CA LYS A 98 19.48 2.60 7.89
C LYS A 98 18.73 3.54 8.85
N SER A 99 17.53 3.98 8.46
CA SER A 99 16.73 4.90 9.26
C SER A 99 15.92 4.15 10.31
N SER A 100 16.03 4.54 11.58
CA SER A 100 15.27 3.96 12.68
C SER A 100 13.81 4.41 12.60
N HIS A 101 12.97 3.61 11.96
CA HIS A 101 11.53 3.83 11.95
C HIS A 101 10.85 2.98 13.02
N ASP A 102 9.93 3.58 13.76
CA ASP A 102 9.14 2.86 14.74
C ASP A 102 8.00 2.09 14.05
N ARG A 103 7.54 0.99 14.67
CA ARG A 103 6.40 0.17 14.20
C ARG A 103 5.13 1.02 14.03
N CYS A 104 4.97 2.07 14.83
CA CYS A 104 3.86 3.02 14.71
C CYS A 104 3.91 3.79 13.37
N GLU A 105 5.09 4.12 12.86
CA GLU A 105 5.26 4.83 11.59
C GLU A 105 4.92 3.95 10.39
N ILE A 106 5.19 2.64 10.50
CA ILE A 106 4.79 1.65 9.49
C ILE A 106 3.26 1.54 9.42
N GLY A 107 2.59 1.45 10.57
CA GLY A 107 1.12 1.43 10.62
C GLY A 107 0.51 2.65 9.92
N LYS A 108 1.01 3.84 10.25
CA LYS A 108 0.62 5.09 9.57
C LYS A 108 0.91 5.04 8.06
N CYS A 109 2.04 4.50 7.63
CA CYS A 109 2.36 4.38 6.21
C CYS A 109 1.32 3.52 5.47
N ILE A 110 0.94 2.37 6.03
CA ILE A 110 -0.09 1.49 5.47
C ILE A 110 -1.45 2.20 5.42
N GLU A 111 -1.86 2.86 6.50
CA GLU A 111 -3.11 3.63 6.57
C GLU A 111 -3.17 4.70 5.46
N HIS A 112 -2.09 5.44 5.26
CA HIS A 112 -2.02 6.47 4.23
C HIS A 112 -2.06 5.89 2.81
N LEU A 113 -1.43 4.74 2.56
CA LEU A 113 -1.53 4.05 1.27
C LEU A 113 -2.96 3.58 0.98
N ASN A 114 -3.69 3.12 2.01
CA ASN A 114 -5.11 2.80 1.89
C ASN A 114 -5.96 4.04 1.53
N LEU A 115 -5.66 5.20 2.13
CA LEU A 115 -6.34 6.46 1.80
C LEU A 115 -6.07 6.89 0.35
N ILE A 116 -4.82 6.77 -0.10
CA ILE A 116 -4.44 7.09 -1.48
C ILE A 116 -5.18 6.17 -2.45
N MET A 117 -5.23 4.86 -2.21
CA MET A 117 -5.98 3.93 -3.05
C MET A 117 -7.46 4.28 -3.12
N LYS A 118 -8.05 4.70 -2.00
CA LYS A 118 -9.44 5.18 -1.98
C LYS A 118 -9.65 6.42 -2.85
N GLU A 119 -8.67 7.33 -2.88
CA GLU A 119 -8.71 8.54 -3.72
C GLU A 119 -8.50 8.22 -5.20
N VAL A 120 -7.57 7.31 -5.53
CA VAL A 120 -7.22 6.95 -6.92
C VAL A 120 -8.27 6.05 -7.57
N VAL A 121 -8.68 4.96 -6.91
CA VAL A 121 -9.56 3.92 -7.51
C VAL A 121 -10.90 3.75 -6.77
N GLY A 122 -11.23 4.64 -5.82
CA GLY A 122 -12.49 4.60 -5.08
C GLY A 122 -12.61 3.46 -4.05
N ARG A 123 -11.57 2.65 -3.87
CA ARG A 123 -11.57 1.40 -3.09
C ARG A 123 -10.38 1.31 -2.13
N VAL A 124 -10.56 0.59 -1.03
CA VAL A 124 -9.51 0.35 -0.04
C VAL A 124 -9.00 -1.09 -0.17
N PRO A 125 -7.67 -1.31 -0.16
CA PRO A 125 -7.08 -2.66 -0.12
C PRO A 125 -7.65 -3.52 1.00
N SER A 126 -8.17 -4.69 0.65
CA SER A 126 -8.63 -5.68 1.62
C SER A 126 -7.42 -6.45 2.16
N ILE A 127 -6.69 -5.78 3.03
CA ILE A 127 -5.65 -6.40 3.83
C ILE A 127 -6.40 -7.12 4.95
N ASP A 128 -6.33 -8.45 5.00
CA ASP A 128 -6.95 -9.20 6.09
C ASP A 128 -6.42 -8.59 7.39
N SER A 129 -7.33 -7.96 8.15
CA SER A 129 -6.95 -7.25 9.35
C SER A 129 -6.55 -8.31 10.37
N SER A 130 -5.27 -8.65 10.42
CA SER A 130 -4.65 -9.19 11.63
C SER A 130 -4.50 -8.10 12.70
N GLU A 131 -5.26 -7.01 12.58
CA GLU A 131 -5.47 -6.09 13.67
C GLU A 131 -6.21 -6.83 14.76
N TYR A 132 -5.51 -7.01 15.88
CA TYR A 132 -6.06 -7.49 17.12
C TYR A 132 -7.28 -6.65 17.47
N THR A 133 -8.46 -7.17 17.18
CA THR A 133 -9.72 -6.48 17.43
C THR A 133 -9.99 -6.47 18.94
N MET A 134 -10.88 -5.58 19.40
CA MET A 134 -11.37 -5.67 20.78
C MET A 134 -12.00 -7.03 21.10
N LEU A 135 -12.49 -7.75 20.08
CA LEU A 135 -12.99 -9.11 20.22
C LEU A 135 -11.85 -10.12 20.44
N ASP A 136 -10.72 -9.98 19.74
CA ASP A 136 -9.52 -10.81 19.98
C ASP A 136 -8.89 -10.53 21.36
N ALA A 137 -9.03 -9.31 21.87
CA ALA A 137 -8.69 -8.94 23.24
C ALA A 137 -9.61 -9.63 24.26
N LEU A 138 -10.91 -9.63 23.97
CA LEU A 138 -11.92 -10.26 24.81
C LEU A 138 -11.76 -11.79 24.84
N ASP A 139 -11.53 -12.42 23.68
CA ASP A 139 -11.43 -13.86 23.53
C ASP A 139 -10.21 -14.43 24.24
N ARG A 140 -9.08 -13.69 24.23
CA ARG A 140 -7.90 -14.01 25.05
C ARG A 140 -8.15 -13.84 26.54
N LEU A 141 -8.80 -12.76 26.97
CA LEU A 141 -9.17 -12.54 28.37
C LEU A 141 -10.09 -13.65 28.90
N LEU A 142 -11.04 -14.09 28.07
CA LEU A 142 -11.96 -15.17 28.40
C LEU A 142 -11.26 -16.53 28.44
N SER A 143 -10.38 -16.79 27.47
CA SER A 143 -9.55 -18.00 27.41
C SER A 143 -8.59 -18.12 28.59
N ASP A 144 -7.92 -17.04 28.98
CA ASP A 144 -7.02 -17.00 30.15
C ASP A 144 -7.78 -17.10 31.48
N SER A 145 -9.06 -16.69 31.51
CA SER A 145 -9.94 -16.82 32.68
C SER A 145 -10.60 -18.21 32.82
N GLY A 146 -10.33 -19.15 31.90
CA GLY A 146 -10.89 -20.50 31.92
C GLY A 146 -12.40 -20.56 31.62
N ARG A 147 -12.99 -19.49 31.08
CA ARG A 147 -14.41 -19.44 30.70
C ARG A 147 -14.56 -19.63 29.20
N THR A 148 -14.82 -20.86 28.78
CA THR A 148 -15.31 -21.15 27.43
C THR A 148 -16.76 -20.66 27.29
N VAL A 149 -17.00 -19.72 26.38
CA VAL A 149 -18.36 -19.40 25.93
C VAL A 149 -18.76 -20.48 24.93
N LEU A 150 -19.56 -21.45 25.38
CA LEU A 150 -20.32 -22.30 24.48
C LEU A 150 -21.40 -21.43 23.84
N ALA A 151 -21.13 -20.92 22.65
CA ALA A 151 -22.15 -20.38 21.77
C ALA A 151 -23.00 -21.54 21.23
N ASN A 152 -23.86 -22.11 22.07
CA ASN A 152 -25.02 -22.84 21.60
C ASN A 152 -26.14 -21.83 21.42
N GLY A 153 -26.26 -21.30 20.20
CA GLY A 153 -27.47 -20.64 19.76
C GLY A 153 -28.61 -21.64 19.77
N GLY A 154 -29.68 -21.32 20.50
CA GLY A 154 -30.98 -21.95 20.29
C GLY A 154 -31.63 -21.35 19.05
N GLU A 155 -32.14 -22.20 18.17
CA GLU A 155 -33.52 -22.68 18.27
C GLU A 155 -33.55 -24.20 18.08
#